data_AF-A0A919Q9H4-F1
#
_entry.id   AF-A0A919Q9H4-F1
#
_cell.length_a   1.000
_cell.length_b   1.000
_cell.length_c   1.000
_cell.angle_alpha   90.00
_cell.angle_beta   90.00
_cell.angle_gamma   90.00
#
_symmetry.space_group_name_H-M   'P 1'
#
loop_
_entity.id
_entity.type
_entity.pdbx_description
1 polymer ?
#
loop_
_entity_poly.entity_id
_entity_poly.type
_entity_poly.pdbx_seq_one_letter_code
_entity_poly.pdbx_strand_id
1 'polypeptide(L)'
;MAFQKSAYSTAALLSFTINLSVVSKELWEQQRPGRWLPERPAPSTFYGQWVWQRRIGQLIPGGSDHWWDVGTTLDRAVVSDLLDGLRNYAFPAMMRELGRN
;
A
#
# COMPACT_ATOMS: atom_id res chain seq x y z
N MET A 1 4.77 3.42 0.39
CA MET A 1 3.56 2.83 0.98
C MET A 1 2.65 3.93 1.49
N ALA A 2 1.33 3.76 1.40
CA ALA A 2 0.35 4.71 1.94
C ALA A 2 -0.87 3.98 2.51
N PHE A 3 -1.45 4.53 3.58
CA PHE A 3 -2.76 4.11 4.08
C PHE A 3 -3.85 4.77 3.24
N GLN A 4 -4.83 3.99 2.81
CA GLN A 4 -6.03 4.49 2.16
C GLN A 4 -7.22 4.28 3.09
N LYS A 5 -7.85 5.39 3.47
CA LYS A 5 -9.09 5.39 4.23
C LYS A 5 -10.27 5.03 3.33
N SER A 6 -11.21 4.24 3.84
CA SER A 6 -12.50 4.00 3.21
C SER A 6 -13.36 5.27 3.23
N ALA A 7 -14.06 5.54 2.13
CA ALA A 7 -15.07 6.60 2.07
C ALA A 7 -16.24 6.37 3.05
N TYR A 8 -16.44 5.14 3.50
CA TYR A 8 -17.50 4.75 4.44
C TYR A 8 -17.08 4.82 5.91
N SER A 9 -15.87 5.32 6.19
CA SER A 9 -15.43 5.54 7.58
C SER A 9 -16.29 6.59 8.28
N THR A 10 -16.56 6.39 9.56
CA THR A 10 -17.31 7.30 10.42
C THR A 10 -16.43 7.84 11.55
N ALA A 11 -17.00 8.69 12.42
CA ALA A 11 -16.31 9.15 13.62
C ALA A 11 -16.04 8.02 14.64
N ALA A 12 -16.84 6.94 14.61
CA ALA A 12 -16.73 5.82 15.54
C ALA A 12 -15.93 4.64 14.98
N LEU A 13 -15.77 4.56 13.66
CA LEU A 13 -15.13 3.44 12.97
C LEU A 13 -14.35 3.92 11.76
N LEU A 14 -13.04 3.74 11.79
CA LEU A 14 -12.14 3.97 10.67
C LEU A 14 -11.84 2.66 9.96
N SER A 15 -12.23 2.54 8.70
CA SER A 15 -11.84 1.40 7.86
C SER A 15 -10.73 1.82 6.91
N PHE A 16 -9.65 1.04 6.81
CA PHE A 16 -8.53 1.35 5.95
C PHE A 16 -7.84 0.13 5.36
N THR A 17 -7.06 0.38 4.31
CA THR A 17 -6.19 -0.59 3.63
C THR A 17 -4.82 0.04 3.37
N ILE A 18 -3.89 -0.74 2.81
CA ILE A 18 -2.55 -0.26 2.46
C ILE A 18 -2.30 -0.42 0.97
N ASN A 19 -1.88 0.68 0.35
CA ASN A 19 -1.39 0.73 -1.03
C ASN A 19 0.14 0.67 -1.05
N LEU A 20 0.66 -0.22 -1.88
CA LEU A 20 2.08 -0.44 -2.12
C LEU A 20 2.43 0.03 -3.53
N SER A 21 3.60 0.64 -3.67
CA SER A 21 4.13 1.10 -4.94
C SER A 21 5.65 0.97 -4.91
N VAL A 22 6.20 0.38 -5.96
CA VAL A 22 7.64 0.25 -6.19
C VAL A 22 7.95 0.66 -7.63
N VAL A 23 8.92 1.55 -7.77
CA VAL A 23 9.48 2.00 -9.05
C VAL A 23 10.91 2.47 -8.79
N SER A 24 11.82 2.25 -9.74
CA SER A 24 13.18 2.75 -9.61
C SER A 24 13.19 4.28 -9.68
N LYS A 25 14.12 4.90 -8.95
CA LYS A 25 14.28 6.37 -8.99
C LYS A 25 14.57 6.86 -10.40
N GLU A 26 15.41 6.14 -11.14
CA GLU A 26 15.78 6.46 -12.52
C GLU A 26 14.55 6.45 -13.45
N LEU A 27 13.74 5.38 -13.41
CA LEU A 27 12.53 5.30 -14.23
C LEU A 27 11.52 6.39 -13.86
N TRP A 28 11.37 6.70 -12.56
CA TRP A 28 10.49 7.77 -12.12
C TRP A 28 10.90 9.13 -12.69
N GLU A 29 12.18 9.49 -12.56
CA GLU A 29 12.70 10.76 -13.08
C GLU A 29 12.73 10.78 -14.62
N GLN A 30 12.84 9.65 -15.30
CA GLN A 30 12.72 9.59 -16.76
C GLN A 30 11.29 9.89 -17.24
N GLN A 31 10.27 9.44 -16.49
CA GLN A 31 8.87 9.64 -16.85
C GLN A 31 8.30 11.00 -16.43
N ARG A 32 8.94 11.68 -15.48
CA ARG A 32 8.46 12.94 -14.89
C ARG A 32 8.48 14.15 -15.84
N PRO A 33 9.51 14.38 -16.69
CA PRO A 33 9.52 15.50 -17.63
C PRO A 33 8.29 15.50 -18.55
N GLY A 34 7.63 16.65 -18.65
CA GLY A 34 6.45 16.80 -19.52
C GLY A 34 5.18 16.12 -19.01
N ARG A 35 5.22 15.44 -17.85
CA ARG A 35 4.03 14.88 -17.18
C ARG A 35 3.75 15.63 -15.88
N TRP A 36 2.48 15.69 -15.50
CA TRP A 36 2.03 16.28 -14.24
C TRP A 36 2.23 15.27 -13.09
N LEU A 37 3.45 14.74 -12.96
CA LEU A 37 3.81 13.77 -11.92
C LEU A 37 4.37 14.50 -10.68
N PRO A 38 4.05 14.01 -9.47
CA PRO A 38 4.61 14.56 -8.23
C PRO A 38 6.12 14.29 -8.11
N GLU A 39 6.78 14.95 -7.15
CA GLU A 39 8.21 14.75 -6.87
C GLU A 39 8.53 13.28 -6.55
N ARG A 40 7.62 12.59 -5.87
CA ARG A 40 7.74 11.15 -5.55
C ARG A 40 6.42 10.43 -5.84
N PRO A 41 6.45 9.14 -6.20
CA PRO A 41 5.24 8.38 -6.44
C PRO A 41 4.32 8.40 -5.22
N ALA A 42 3.04 8.70 -5.43
CA ALA A 42 2.00 8.56 -4.42
C ALA A 42 1.38 7.15 -4.53
N PRO A 43 1.54 6.26 -3.54
CA PRO A 43 1.11 4.86 -3.67
C PRO A 43 -0.40 4.68 -3.92
N SER A 44 -1.22 5.65 -3.52
CA SER A 44 -2.67 5.66 -3.77
C SER A 44 -3.07 6.17 -5.15
N THR A 45 -2.13 6.60 -5.98
CA THR A 45 -2.37 7.03 -7.36
C THR A 45 -1.95 5.92 -8.32
N PHE A 46 -2.81 5.52 -9.24
CA PHE A 46 -2.45 4.57 -10.29
C PHE A 46 -1.64 5.24 -11.38
N TYR A 47 -0.43 4.74 -11.64
CA TYR A 47 0.50 5.29 -12.64
C TYR A 47 0.57 4.45 -13.92
N GLY A 48 -0.03 3.25 -13.93
CA GLY A 48 0.05 2.30 -15.05
C GLY A 48 1.07 1.19 -14.82
N GLN A 49 1.27 0.34 -15.82
CA GLN A 49 2.04 -0.91 -15.68
C GLN A 49 3.55 -0.72 -15.47
N TRP A 50 4.09 0.48 -15.68
CA TRP A 50 5.51 0.79 -15.49
C TRP A 50 5.89 1.08 -14.02
N VAL A 51 4.89 1.15 -13.13
CA VAL A 51 5.06 1.16 -11.68
C VAL A 51 4.44 -0.11 -11.14
N TRP A 52 5.19 -0.87 -10.34
CA TRP A 52 4.58 -1.98 -9.62
C TRP A 52 3.67 -1.41 -8.53
N GLN A 53 2.40 -1.82 -8.53
CA GLN A 53 1.40 -1.36 -7.56
C GLN A 53 0.51 -2.50 -7.13
N ARG A 54 0.29 -2.62 -5.82
CA ARG A 54 -0.61 -3.60 -5.22
C ARG A 54 -1.28 -3.04 -3.98
N ARG A 55 -2.53 -3.45 -3.76
CA ARG A 55 -3.13 -3.37 -2.41
C ARG A 55 -2.66 -4.56 -1.60
N ILE A 56 -2.39 -4.35 -0.32
CA ILE A 56 -1.82 -5.40 0.52
C ILE A 56 -2.69 -6.67 0.57
N GLY A 57 -4.03 -6.54 0.52
CA GLY A 57 -4.92 -7.70 0.47
C GLY A 57 -4.63 -8.63 -0.71
N GLN A 58 -4.20 -8.10 -1.85
CA GLN A 58 -3.82 -8.89 -3.03
C GLN A 58 -2.56 -9.74 -2.82
N LEU A 59 -1.81 -9.50 -1.73
CA LEU A 59 -0.60 -10.24 -1.36
C LEU A 59 -0.83 -11.25 -0.22
N ILE A 60 -1.90 -11.07 0.54
CA ILE A 60 -2.27 -11.94 1.66
C ILE A 60 -2.95 -13.20 1.11
N PRO A 61 -2.81 -14.39 1.75
CA PRO A 61 -3.48 -15.61 1.31
C PRO A 61 -4.98 -15.42 1.11
N GLY A 62 -5.50 -15.93 0.00
CA GLY A 62 -6.85 -15.66 -0.49
C GLY A 62 -6.91 -14.57 -1.56
N GLY A 63 -5.92 -13.67 -1.62
CA GLY A 63 -5.79 -12.66 -2.68
C GLY A 63 -6.94 -11.64 -2.74
N SER A 64 -7.80 -11.62 -1.73
CA SER A 64 -8.95 -10.74 -1.62
C SER A 64 -8.55 -9.39 -1.05
N ASP A 65 -9.39 -8.39 -1.28
CA ASP A 65 -9.19 -7.10 -0.68
C ASP A 65 -9.23 -7.18 0.85
N HIS A 66 -8.23 -6.60 1.54
CA HIS A 66 -8.12 -6.65 3.00
C HIS A 66 -8.25 -5.25 3.58
N TRP A 67 -9.15 -5.14 4.56
CA TRP A 67 -9.47 -3.92 5.27
C TRP A 67 -9.37 -4.17 6.76
N TRP A 68 -8.74 -3.24 7.46
CA TRP A 68 -8.74 -3.20 8.91
C TRP A 68 -9.72 -2.14 9.38
N ASP A 69 -10.42 -2.47 10.46
CA ASP A 69 -11.33 -1.56 11.13
C ASP A 69 -10.76 -1.18 12.49
N VAL A 70 -10.73 0.11 12.78
CA VAL A 70 -10.28 0.66 14.06
C VAL A 70 -11.39 1.51 14.64
N GLY A 71 -11.86 1.11 15.83
CA GLY A 71 -12.82 1.87 16.61
C GLY A 71 -12.18 2.98 17.44
N THR A 72 -12.88 3.45 18.46
CA THR A 72 -12.39 4.49 19.38
C THR A 72 -11.43 3.98 20.44
N THR A 73 -11.24 2.65 20.53
CA THR A 73 -10.32 2.00 21.46
C THR A 73 -9.28 1.18 20.70
N LEU A 74 -8.09 1.03 21.29
CA LEU A 74 -7.02 0.25 20.69
C LEU A 74 -7.39 -1.23 20.64
N ASP A 75 -7.49 -1.77 19.43
CA ASP A 75 -7.57 -3.20 19.20
C ASP A 75 -6.17 -3.77 18.91
N ARG A 76 -5.62 -4.53 19.86
CA ARG A 76 -4.29 -5.17 19.70
C ARG A 76 -4.29 -6.26 18.63
N ALA A 77 -5.43 -6.90 18.37
CA ALA A 77 -5.53 -7.91 17.32
C ALA A 77 -5.35 -7.27 15.94
N VAL A 78 -5.98 -6.11 15.71
CA VAL A 78 -5.81 -5.33 14.48
C VAL A 78 -4.35 -4.89 14.29
N VAL A 79 -3.69 -4.44 15.36
CA VAL A 79 -2.27 -4.06 15.29
C VAL A 79 -1.38 -5.26 14.96
N SER A 80 -1.61 -6.41 15.59
CA SER A 80 -0.84 -7.63 15.31
C SER A 80 -1.03 -8.06 13.87
N ASP A 81 -2.28 -8.16 13.41
CA ASP A 81 -2.61 -8.59 12.05
C ASP A 81 -2.03 -7.64 10.99
N LEU A 82 -2.09 -6.33 11.24
CA LEU A 82 -1.44 -5.33 10.40
C LEU A 82 0.08 -5.57 10.30
N LEU A 83 0.75 -5.74 11.44
CA LEU A 83 2.20 -5.94 11.48
C LEU A 83 2.61 -7.26 10.81
N ASP A 84 1.83 -8.32 10.99
CA ASP A 84 2.03 -9.60 10.31
C ASP A 84 1.80 -9.48 8.81
N GLY A 85 0.76 -8.76 8.40
CA GLY A 85 0.50 -8.36 7.01
C GLY A 85 1.70 -7.69 6.36
N LEU A 86 2.27 -6.70 7.05
CA LEU A 86 3.43 -5.95 6.58
C LEU A 86 4.69 -6.81 6.52
N ARG A 87 5.01 -7.52 7.61
CA ARG A 87 6.25 -8.31 7.74
C ARG A 87 6.28 -9.51 6.81
N ASN A 88 5.17 -10.24 6.70
CA ASN A 88 5.15 -11.51 5.99
C ASN A 88 4.79 -11.36 4.51
N TYR A 89 4.12 -10.28 4.11
CA TYR A 89 3.63 -10.12 2.73
C TYR A 89 4.11 -8.83 2.06
N ALA A 90 3.87 -7.66 2.66
CA ALA A 90 4.18 -6.38 1.99
C ALA A 90 5.69 -6.18 1.80
N PHE A 91 6.49 -6.30 2.86
CA PHE A 91 7.94 -6.09 2.77
C PHE A 91 8.61 -7.09 1.83
N PRO A 92 8.37 -8.42 1.95
CA PRO A 92 8.96 -9.38 1.01
C PRO A 92 8.57 -9.11 -0.45
N ALA A 93 7.32 -8.72 -0.71
CA ALA A 93 6.89 -8.36 -2.06
C ALA A 93 7.63 -7.13 -2.60
N MET A 94 7.72 -6.06 -1.82
CA MET A 94 8.44 -4.86 -2.23
C MET A 94 9.94 -5.12 -2.46
N MET A 95 10.55 -5.97 -1.63
CA MET A 95 11.97 -6.33 -1.74
C MET A 95 12.26 -7.12 -3.02
N ARG A 96 11.39 -8.06 -3.41
CA ARG A 96 11.47 -8.75 -4.70
C ARG A 96 11.44 -7.79 -5.88
N GLU A 97 10.54 -6.80 -5.86
CA GLU A 97 10.45 -5.78 -6.92
C GLU A 97 11.67 -4.84 -6.96
N LEU A 98 12.35 -4.65 -5.83
CA LEU A 98 13.63 -3.94 -5.77
C LEU A 98 14.84 -4.78 -6.19
N GLY A 99 14.66 -6.06 -6.51
CA GLY A 99 15.74 -7.00 -6.80
C GLY A 99 16.63 -7.33 -5.59
N ARG A 100 16.11 -7.17 -4.38
CA ARG A 100 16.82 -7.44 -3.12
C ARG A 100 16.17 -8.64 -2.45
N ASN A 101 16.84 -9.78 -2.43
CA ASN A 101 16.44 -10.96 -1.65
C ASN A 101 17.08 -10.92 -0.26
#